data_AF-A0A972JK76-F1
#
_entry.id   AF-A0A972JK76-F1
#
_cell.length_a   1.000
_cell.length_b   1.000
_cell.length_c   1.000
_cell.angle_alpha   90.00
_cell.angle_beta   90.00
_cell.angle_gamma   90.00
#
_symmetry.space_group_name_H-M   'P 1'
#
loop_
_entity.id
_entity.type
_entity.pdbx_description
1 polymer ?
#
loop_
_entity_poly.entity_id
_entity_poly.type
_entity_poly.pdbx_seq_one_letter_code
_entity_poly.pdbx_strand_id
1 'polypeptide(L)'
;MIRKHLDATHRASRQKSLRIRILRQLRPWHRRLGIVSVLFVLLLTLTGVAINHSQDFNLAQKQVHQGWLLDYYGIQVPNHVAQFGTGAAPLLITDKQLWHGKALLLETQTRLISAARLGELILAIDANQLYLFDNQGRLLETQNASTGLPQELQALAVIGEQQVWLRTPKGYYQSDDQLIDWVQAMPLAPIAWATPLAAASPELVQNARGANLNWERVLLDLHSGRLLGATSVWIWDLFALALLLVSLSGFWIWYKQKPAKH
;
A
#
# COMPACT_ATOMS: atom_id res chain seq x y z
N MET A 1 50.14 58.78 14.49
CA MET A 1 50.22 57.60 13.58
C MET A 1 50.42 56.25 14.32
N ILE A 2 51.05 56.24 15.51
CA ILE A 2 51.47 55.01 16.23
C ILE A 2 50.30 54.21 16.87
N ARG A 3 49.25 54.87 17.38
CA ARG A 3 48.09 54.20 18.02
C ARG A 3 47.30 53.27 17.08
N LYS A 4 47.11 53.66 15.81
CA LYS A 4 46.41 52.82 14.82
C LYS A 4 47.16 51.53 14.47
N HIS A 5 48.50 51.53 14.60
CA HIS A 5 49.32 50.35 14.27
C HIS A 5 49.33 49.29 15.38
N LEU A 6 49.26 49.70 16.65
CA LEU A 6 49.16 48.81 17.82
C LEU A 6 47.78 48.14 17.94
N ASP A 7 46.70 48.85 17.60
CA ASP A 7 45.34 48.28 17.59
C ASP A 7 45.17 47.22 16.50
N ALA A 8 45.82 47.40 15.34
CA ALA A 8 45.75 46.46 14.22
C ALA A 8 46.47 45.12 14.55
N THR A 9 47.62 45.16 15.22
CA THR A 9 48.37 43.97 15.61
C THR A 9 47.69 43.19 16.74
N HIS A 10 47.10 43.87 17.73
CA HIS A 10 46.29 43.23 18.77
C HIS A 10 45.00 42.60 18.22
N ARG A 11 44.32 43.23 17.25
CA ARG A 11 43.16 42.61 16.58
C ARG A 11 43.56 41.38 15.77
N ALA A 12 44.67 41.43 15.05
CA ALA A 12 45.17 40.30 14.25
C ALA A 12 45.61 39.10 15.11
N SER A 13 46.26 39.33 16.26
CA SER A 13 46.66 38.25 17.18
C SER A 13 45.45 37.61 17.89
N ARG A 14 44.47 38.43 18.32
CA ARG A 14 43.21 37.96 18.93
C ARG A 14 42.32 37.22 17.93
N GLN A 15 42.31 37.62 16.65
CA GLN A 15 41.65 36.86 15.59
C GLN A 15 42.33 35.51 15.33
N LYS A 16 43.67 35.42 15.38
CA LYS A 16 44.39 34.14 15.25
C LYS A 16 44.10 33.19 16.42
N SER A 17 44.06 33.68 17.66
CA SER A 17 43.78 32.84 18.84
C SER A 17 42.32 32.34 18.88
N LEU A 18 41.36 33.19 18.53
CA LEU A 18 39.95 32.81 18.37
C LEU A 18 39.77 31.75 17.28
N ARG A 19 40.41 31.92 16.12
CA ARG A 19 40.37 30.95 15.01
C ARG A 19 40.89 29.57 15.42
N ILE A 20 42.01 29.51 16.14
CA ILE A 20 42.60 28.23 16.60
C ILE A 20 41.68 27.57 17.63
N ARG A 21 41.07 28.34 18.54
CA ARG A 21 40.15 27.82 19.56
C ARG A 21 38.86 27.25 18.95
N ILE A 22 38.29 27.95 17.96
CA ILE A 22 37.11 27.50 17.21
C ILE A 22 37.42 26.20 16.44
N LEU A 23 38.54 26.15 15.72
CA LEU A 23 38.95 24.93 14.99
C LEU A 23 39.20 23.74 15.92
N ARG A 24 39.76 23.98 17.12
CA ARG A 24 40.01 22.94 18.13
C ARG A 24 38.72 22.38 18.72
N GLN A 25 37.67 23.20 18.85
CA GLN A 25 36.35 22.75 19.31
C GLN A 25 35.49 22.14 18.20
N LEU A 26 35.61 22.61 16.95
CA LEU A 26 34.83 22.07 15.82
C LEU A 26 35.23 20.63 15.47
N ARG A 27 36.52 20.27 15.51
CA ARG A 27 37.00 18.95 15.08
C ARG A 27 36.37 17.76 15.87
N PRO A 28 36.32 17.76 17.21
CA PRO A 28 35.67 16.69 17.97
C PRO A 28 34.17 16.56 17.69
N TRP A 29 33.46 17.69 17.60
CA TRP A 29 32.02 17.70 17.30
C TRP A 29 31.73 17.22 15.88
N HIS A 30 32.51 17.67 14.89
CA HIS A 30 32.44 17.18 13.51
C HIS A 30 32.65 15.66 13.45
N ARG A 31 33.65 15.11 14.17
CA ARG A 31 33.88 13.65 14.19
C ARG A 31 32.72 12.87 14.82
N ARG A 32 32.16 13.35 15.94
CA ARG A 32 31.02 12.70 16.61
C ARG A 32 29.76 12.73 15.75
N LEU A 33 29.40 13.90 15.23
CA LEU A 33 28.26 14.06 14.32
C LEU A 33 28.48 13.27 13.03
N GLY A 34 29.70 13.24 12.51
CA GLY A 34 30.07 12.46 11.34
C GLY A 34 29.82 10.96 11.51
N ILE A 35 30.26 10.35 12.62
CA ILE A 35 30.04 8.91 12.88
C ILE A 35 28.54 8.58 12.92
N VAL A 36 27.75 9.40 13.62
CA VAL A 36 26.29 9.25 13.69
C VAL A 36 25.66 9.42 12.30
N SER A 37 26.15 10.37 11.53
CA SER A 37 25.65 10.67 10.18
C SER A 37 25.96 9.59 9.15
N VAL A 38 27.05 8.81 9.33
CA VAL A 38 27.42 7.73 8.38
C VAL A 38 26.34 6.68 8.27
N LEU A 39 25.81 6.20 9.40
CA LEU A 39 24.74 5.19 9.40
C LEU A 39 23.48 5.73 8.70
N PHE A 40 23.15 6.99 8.95
CA PHE A 40 22.00 7.64 8.33
C PHE A 40 22.17 7.84 6.83
N VAL A 41 23.37 8.24 6.38
CA VAL A 41 23.70 8.34 4.94
C VAL A 41 23.60 6.97 4.28
N LEU A 42 24.14 5.91 4.89
CA LEU A 42 24.03 4.55 4.36
C LEU A 42 22.57 4.13 4.21
N LEU A 43 21.72 4.41 5.20
CA LEU A 43 20.29 4.14 5.11
C LEU A 43 19.64 4.90 3.94
N LEU A 44 19.87 6.22 3.84
CA LEU A 44 19.28 7.05 2.79
C LEU A 44 19.79 6.70 1.40
N THR A 45 21.07 6.34 1.25
CA THR A 45 21.62 5.96 -0.05
C THR A 45 21.11 4.60 -0.48
N LEU A 46 21.10 3.60 0.41
CA LEU A 46 20.57 2.26 0.08
C LEU A 46 19.10 2.31 -0.29
N THR A 47 18.28 2.98 0.52
CA THR A 47 16.84 3.15 0.24
C THR A 47 16.61 4.01 -0.99
N GLY A 48 17.35 5.11 -1.15
CA GLY A 48 17.23 6.00 -2.30
C GLY A 48 17.61 5.34 -3.62
N VAL A 49 18.67 4.52 -3.65
CA VAL A 49 19.03 3.71 -4.82
C VAL A 49 17.93 2.68 -5.13
N ALA A 50 17.41 1.98 -4.11
CA ALA A 50 16.32 1.03 -4.31
C ALA A 50 15.05 1.70 -4.88
N ILE A 51 14.69 2.89 -4.37
CA ILE A 51 13.54 3.67 -4.83
C ILE A 51 13.78 4.21 -6.25
N ASN A 52 14.97 4.74 -6.56
CA ASN A 52 15.30 5.24 -7.90
C ASN A 52 15.24 4.15 -8.97
N HIS A 53 15.54 2.90 -8.59
CA HIS A 53 15.44 1.71 -9.42
C HIS A 53 14.17 0.89 -9.13
N SER A 54 13.10 1.55 -8.66
CA SER A 54 11.83 0.89 -8.31
C SER A 54 11.24 0.08 -9.47
N GLN A 55 11.34 0.61 -10.69
CA GLN A 55 10.90 -0.09 -11.91
C GLN A 55 11.75 -1.33 -12.19
N ASP A 56 13.09 -1.21 -12.13
CA ASP A 56 14.01 -2.33 -12.38
C ASP A 56 13.81 -3.45 -11.35
N PHE A 57 13.55 -3.09 -10.08
CA PHE A 57 13.31 -4.03 -9.01
C PHE A 57 11.86 -4.48 -8.87
N ASN A 58 10.95 -3.93 -9.67
CA ASN A 58 9.51 -4.18 -9.63
C ASN A 58 8.90 -3.97 -8.23
N LEU A 59 9.36 -2.94 -7.51
CA LEU A 59 8.95 -2.71 -6.12
C LEU A 59 7.46 -2.34 -6.01
N ALA A 60 6.93 -1.66 -7.02
CA ALA A 60 5.53 -1.30 -7.12
C ALA A 60 4.60 -2.51 -7.30
N GLN A 61 5.06 -3.56 -8.01
CA GLN A 61 4.27 -4.79 -8.23
C GLN A 61 4.46 -5.83 -7.11
N LYS A 62 5.54 -5.74 -6.32
CA LYS A 62 5.78 -6.67 -5.20
C LYS A 62 4.97 -6.26 -3.97
N GLN A 63 3.87 -6.97 -3.76
CA GLN A 63 3.00 -6.77 -2.60
C GLN A 63 3.62 -7.34 -1.31
N VAL A 64 3.24 -6.73 -0.20
CA VAL A 64 3.61 -7.15 1.15
C VAL A 64 2.63 -8.22 1.62
N HIS A 65 3.17 -9.36 2.05
CA HIS A 65 2.37 -10.48 2.57
C HIS A 65 2.68 -10.78 4.04
N GLN A 66 3.60 -10.05 4.66
CA GLN A 66 3.96 -10.22 6.06
C GLN A 66 2.86 -9.64 6.95
N GLY A 67 2.13 -10.50 7.67
CA GLY A 67 1.00 -10.10 8.51
C GLY A 67 1.32 -8.97 9.50
N TRP A 68 2.44 -9.09 10.23
CA TRP A 68 2.87 -8.07 11.20
C TRP A 68 3.11 -6.69 10.57
N LEU A 69 3.56 -6.65 9.31
CA LEU A 69 3.82 -5.41 8.60
C LEU A 69 2.49 -4.81 8.12
N LEU A 70 1.56 -5.63 7.64
CA LEU A 70 0.20 -5.20 7.32
C LEU A 70 -0.52 -4.65 8.58
N ASP A 71 -0.38 -5.33 9.71
CA ASP A 71 -0.90 -4.86 11.02
C ASP A 71 -0.31 -3.49 11.38
N TYR A 72 1.00 -3.31 11.21
CA TYR A 72 1.69 -2.04 11.46
C TYR A 72 1.14 -0.89 10.59
N TYR A 73 0.81 -1.18 9.32
CA TYR A 73 0.18 -0.23 8.40
C TYR A 73 -1.33 -0.06 8.62
N GLY A 74 -1.90 -0.72 9.64
CA GLY A 74 -3.33 -0.65 9.95
C GLY A 74 -4.23 -1.42 8.99
N ILE A 75 -3.67 -2.26 8.13
CA ILE A 75 -4.40 -3.07 7.16
C ILE A 75 -4.96 -4.30 7.87
N GLN A 76 -6.22 -4.22 8.30
CA GLN A 76 -6.87 -5.29 9.07
C GLN A 76 -7.19 -6.53 8.21
N VAL A 77 -7.40 -7.66 8.87
CA VAL A 77 -7.97 -8.85 8.21
C VAL A 77 -9.42 -8.53 7.83
N PRO A 78 -9.90 -8.92 6.63
CA PRO A 78 -11.29 -8.70 6.24
C PRO A 78 -12.27 -9.31 7.24
N ASN A 79 -13.35 -8.60 7.56
CA ASN A 79 -14.34 -9.07 8.53
C ASN A 79 -15.18 -10.21 7.96
N HIS A 80 -15.45 -10.13 6.65
CA HIS A 80 -16.12 -11.17 5.90
C HIS A 80 -15.22 -11.71 4.80
N VAL A 81 -15.09 -13.04 4.78
CA VAL A 81 -14.44 -13.77 3.71
C VAL A 81 -15.36 -14.88 3.24
N ALA A 82 -15.55 -14.99 1.93
CA ALA A 82 -16.34 -16.04 1.30
C ALA A 82 -15.67 -16.49 0.00
N GLN A 83 -15.22 -17.75 -0.05
CA GLN A 83 -14.62 -18.32 -1.25
C GLN A 83 -15.62 -19.22 -1.98
N PHE A 84 -15.78 -19.02 -3.27
CA PHE A 84 -16.65 -19.81 -4.14
C PHE A 84 -15.82 -20.57 -5.18
N GLY A 85 -16.05 -21.89 -5.24
CA GLY A 85 -15.32 -22.80 -6.10
C GLY A 85 -13.92 -23.16 -5.60
N THR A 86 -13.34 -24.16 -6.25
CA THR A 86 -11.99 -24.68 -6.02
C THR A 86 -11.18 -24.63 -7.32
N GLY A 87 -9.86 -24.79 -7.24
CA GLY A 87 -8.98 -24.81 -8.42
C GLY A 87 -8.08 -23.59 -8.53
N ALA A 88 -7.60 -23.31 -9.76
CA ALA A 88 -6.54 -22.33 -10.00
C ALA A 88 -6.97 -20.86 -9.81
N ALA A 89 -8.25 -20.56 -10.00
CA ALA A 89 -8.77 -19.19 -9.90
C ALA A 89 -10.17 -19.19 -9.27
N PRO A 90 -10.28 -19.48 -7.96
CA PRO A 90 -11.56 -19.38 -7.25
C PRO A 90 -12.01 -17.92 -7.15
N LEU A 91 -13.30 -17.72 -6.93
CA LEU A 91 -13.85 -16.41 -6.63
C LEU A 91 -13.74 -16.19 -5.12
N LEU A 92 -13.22 -15.05 -4.70
CA LEU A 92 -13.09 -14.70 -3.28
C LEU A 92 -13.77 -13.35 -3.05
N ILE A 93 -14.68 -13.30 -2.09
CA ILE A 93 -15.23 -12.06 -1.56
C ILE A 93 -14.48 -11.73 -0.27
N THR A 94 -13.98 -10.50 -0.17
CA THR A 94 -13.45 -9.91 1.07
C THR A 94 -14.16 -8.59 1.35
N ASP A 95 -15.13 -8.62 2.27
CA ASP A 95 -16.04 -7.49 2.57
C ASP A 95 -16.72 -6.91 1.32
N LYS A 96 -16.14 -5.86 0.73
CA LYS A 96 -16.69 -5.12 -0.42
C LYS A 96 -16.01 -5.46 -1.75
N GLN A 97 -15.02 -6.34 -1.72
CA GLN A 97 -14.18 -6.64 -2.86
C GLN A 97 -14.46 -8.04 -3.40
N LEU A 98 -14.50 -8.15 -4.72
CA LEU A 98 -14.54 -9.42 -5.46
C LEU A 98 -13.18 -9.66 -6.08
N TRP A 99 -12.64 -10.85 -5.87
CA TRP A 99 -11.37 -11.30 -6.39
C TRP A 99 -11.55 -12.56 -7.24
N HIS A 100 -10.72 -12.69 -8.27
CA HIS A 100 -10.59 -13.87 -9.10
C HIS A 100 -9.15 -14.37 -8.97
N GLY A 101 -8.94 -15.41 -8.17
CA GLY A 101 -7.61 -15.81 -7.73
C GLY A 101 -6.92 -14.67 -6.97
N LYS A 102 -5.87 -14.10 -7.57
CA LYS A 102 -5.08 -12.98 -7.00
C LYS A 102 -5.44 -11.61 -7.59
N ALA A 103 -6.35 -11.57 -8.57
CA ALA A 103 -6.74 -10.35 -9.26
C ALA A 103 -8.00 -9.74 -8.61
N LEU A 104 -7.95 -8.46 -8.25
CA LEU A 104 -9.14 -7.70 -7.84
C LEU A 104 -10.00 -7.44 -9.08
N LEU A 105 -11.26 -7.87 -9.04
CA LEU A 105 -12.23 -7.61 -10.12
C LEU A 105 -13.05 -6.35 -9.86
N LEU A 106 -13.49 -6.17 -8.61
CA LEU A 106 -14.40 -5.09 -8.25
C LEU A 106 -14.25 -4.72 -6.78
N GLU A 107 -14.35 -3.42 -6.50
CA GLU A 107 -14.57 -2.90 -5.15
C GLU A 107 -15.88 -2.10 -5.14
N THR A 108 -16.76 -2.44 -4.20
CA THR A 108 -18.11 -1.89 -4.10
C THR A 108 -18.26 -0.97 -2.87
N GLN A 109 -19.37 -0.23 -2.79
CA GLN A 109 -19.66 0.61 -1.62
C GLN A 109 -20.24 -0.21 -0.45
N THR A 110 -20.95 -1.28 -0.80
CA THR A 110 -21.70 -2.20 0.05
C THR A 110 -20.98 -3.53 0.15
N ARG A 111 -21.37 -4.38 1.11
CA ARG A 111 -20.75 -5.71 1.25
C ARG A 111 -21.30 -6.66 0.18
N LEU A 112 -20.41 -7.36 -0.51
CA LEU A 112 -20.79 -8.44 -1.42
C LEU A 112 -21.25 -9.67 -0.62
N ILE A 113 -22.19 -10.42 -1.17
CA ILE A 113 -22.90 -11.52 -0.51
C ILE A 113 -22.55 -12.86 -1.12
N SER A 114 -22.61 -12.96 -2.45
CA SER A 114 -22.44 -14.23 -3.15
C SER A 114 -21.79 -14.02 -4.51
N ALA A 115 -21.04 -15.01 -4.97
CA ALA A 115 -20.49 -15.04 -6.32
C ALA A 115 -20.63 -16.45 -6.92
N ALA A 116 -20.77 -16.52 -8.25
CA ALA A 116 -20.89 -17.77 -8.99
C ALA A 116 -20.34 -17.63 -10.41
N ARG A 117 -20.16 -18.75 -11.09
CA ARG A 117 -19.82 -18.80 -12.51
C ARG A 117 -21.00 -19.33 -13.31
N LEU A 118 -21.27 -18.71 -14.45
CA LEU A 118 -22.27 -19.12 -15.43
C LEU A 118 -21.59 -19.22 -16.79
N GLY A 119 -21.18 -20.43 -17.20
CA GLY A 119 -20.33 -20.61 -18.37
C GLY A 119 -19.05 -19.78 -18.25
N GLU A 120 -18.84 -18.86 -19.20
CA GLU A 120 -17.72 -17.91 -19.23
C GLU A 120 -17.95 -16.63 -18.42
N LEU A 121 -19.15 -16.45 -17.84
CA LEU A 121 -19.46 -15.28 -17.02
C LEU A 121 -19.14 -15.52 -15.56
N ILE A 122 -18.69 -14.45 -14.89
CA ILE A 122 -18.61 -14.37 -13.44
C ILE A 122 -19.74 -13.46 -12.97
N LEU A 123 -20.49 -13.93 -11.97
CA LEU A 123 -21.59 -13.21 -11.36
C LEU A 123 -21.24 -12.91 -9.91
N ALA A 124 -21.55 -11.72 -9.43
CA ALA A 124 -21.49 -11.40 -8.01
C ALA A 124 -22.64 -10.48 -7.62
N ILE A 125 -23.13 -10.64 -6.40
CA ILE A 125 -24.22 -9.82 -5.87
C ILE A 125 -23.82 -9.14 -4.57
N ASP A 126 -24.27 -7.91 -4.38
CA ASP A 126 -24.53 -7.36 -3.05
C ASP A 126 -26.04 -7.39 -2.76
N ALA A 127 -26.52 -6.65 -1.77
CA ALA A 127 -27.95 -6.62 -1.42
C ALA A 127 -28.85 -5.99 -2.51
N ASN A 128 -28.33 -5.17 -3.42
CA ASN A 128 -29.11 -4.35 -4.35
C ASN A 128 -28.60 -4.35 -5.80
N GLN A 129 -27.43 -4.93 -6.05
CA GLN A 129 -26.76 -4.93 -7.34
C GLN A 129 -26.30 -6.34 -7.70
N LEU A 130 -26.42 -6.65 -8.99
CA LEU A 130 -25.84 -7.82 -9.63
C LEU A 130 -24.78 -7.32 -10.63
N TYR A 131 -23.59 -7.88 -10.53
CA TYR A 131 -22.44 -7.55 -11.37
C TYR A 131 -22.12 -8.74 -12.28
N LEU A 132 -21.99 -8.47 -13.57
CA LEU A 132 -21.66 -9.46 -14.59
C LEU A 132 -20.27 -9.13 -15.14
N PHE A 133 -19.38 -10.12 -15.16
CA PHE A 133 -18.05 -10.01 -15.73
C PHE A 133 -17.83 -11.10 -16.77
N ASP A 134 -16.94 -10.83 -17.73
CA ASP A 134 -16.40 -11.87 -18.58
C ASP A 134 -15.38 -12.76 -17.84
N ASN A 135 -14.87 -13.79 -18.52
CA ASN A 135 -13.86 -14.69 -17.97
C ASN A 135 -12.51 -14.02 -17.68
N GLN A 136 -12.25 -12.86 -18.30
CA GLN A 136 -11.06 -12.04 -18.08
C GLN A 136 -11.21 -11.11 -16.87
N GLY A 137 -12.41 -11.06 -16.28
CA GLY A 137 -12.71 -10.22 -15.12
C GLY A 137 -13.07 -8.77 -15.47
N ARG A 138 -13.39 -8.47 -16.73
CA ARG A 138 -13.89 -7.16 -17.13
C ARG A 138 -15.37 -7.07 -16.80
N LEU A 139 -15.76 -6.00 -16.11
CA LEU A 139 -17.17 -5.73 -15.82
C LEU A 139 -17.91 -5.46 -17.14
N LEU A 140 -18.88 -6.31 -17.46
CA LEU A 140 -19.75 -6.19 -18.62
C LEU A 140 -20.99 -5.36 -18.28
N GLU A 141 -21.62 -5.67 -17.15
CA GLU A 141 -22.89 -5.06 -16.77
C GLU A 141 -23.06 -4.94 -15.24
N THR A 142 -23.84 -3.95 -14.82
CA THR A 142 -24.34 -3.81 -13.46
C THR A 142 -25.84 -3.58 -13.50
N GLN A 143 -26.57 -4.47 -12.83
CA GLN A 143 -28.02 -4.39 -12.73
C GLN A 143 -28.43 -3.94 -11.33
N ASN A 144 -29.59 -3.30 -11.24
CA ASN A 144 -30.17 -2.85 -9.98
C ASN A 144 -31.70 -2.72 -10.14
N ALA A 145 -32.39 -2.17 -9.14
CA ALA A 145 -33.84 -2.04 -9.17
C ALA A 145 -34.41 -1.28 -10.39
N SER A 146 -33.68 -0.32 -10.96
CA SER A 146 -34.15 0.39 -12.16
C SER A 146 -34.09 -0.44 -13.45
N THR A 147 -33.31 -1.53 -13.45
CA THR A 147 -33.23 -2.48 -14.57
C THR A 147 -34.11 -3.71 -14.35
N GLY A 148 -34.97 -3.71 -13.32
CA GLY A 148 -35.85 -4.84 -13.00
C GLY A 148 -35.26 -5.86 -12.03
N LEU A 149 -34.03 -5.67 -11.53
CA LEU A 149 -33.44 -6.56 -10.53
C LEU A 149 -34.23 -6.48 -9.21
N PRO A 150 -34.57 -7.63 -8.58
CA PRO A 150 -35.23 -7.60 -7.28
C PRO A 150 -34.30 -7.03 -6.20
N GLN A 151 -34.89 -6.37 -5.20
CA GLN A 151 -34.15 -5.74 -4.10
C GLN A 151 -33.93 -6.71 -2.93
N GLU A 152 -32.97 -6.39 -2.07
CA GLU A 152 -32.61 -7.17 -0.87
C GLU A 152 -32.17 -8.61 -1.23
N LEU A 153 -31.26 -8.73 -2.19
CA LEU A 153 -30.66 -9.99 -2.59
C LEU A 153 -29.93 -10.64 -1.41
N GLN A 154 -30.12 -11.95 -1.24
CA GLN A 154 -29.56 -12.73 -0.14
C GLN A 154 -28.73 -13.93 -0.60
N ALA A 155 -28.99 -14.44 -1.80
CA ALA A 155 -28.27 -15.57 -2.37
C ALA A 155 -28.43 -15.60 -3.88
N LEU A 156 -27.41 -16.17 -4.53
CA LEU A 156 -27.33 -16.39 -5.97
C LEU A 156 -27.20 -17.90 -6.19
N ALA A 157 -27.86 -18.45 -7.21
CA ALA A 157 -27.64 -19.81 -7.67
C ALA A 157 -27.53 -19.82 -9.19
N VAL A 158 -26.74 -20.75 -9.71
CA VAL A 158 -26.65 -21.05 -11.13
C VAL A 158 -27.15 -22.49 -11.32
N ILE A 159 -28.15 -22.67 -12.17
CA ILE A 159 -28.73 -23.98 -12.48
C ILE A 159 -28.55 -24.24 -13.98
N GLY A 160 -27.83 -25.32 -14.30
CA GLY A 160 -27.47 -25.62 -15.69
C GLY A 160 -26.47 -24.61 -16.26
N GLU A 161 -26.60 -24.30 -17.55
CA GLU A 161 -25.63 -23.44 -18.26
C GLU A 161 -26.08 -21.98 -18.41
N GLN A 162 -27.37 -21.66 -18.19
CA GLN A 162 -27.94 -20.34 -18.54
C GLN A 162 -28.81 -19.72 -17.44
N GLN A 163 -29.29 -20.50 -16.48
CA GLN A 163 -30.32 -20.04 -15.56
C GLN A 163 -29.75 -19.55 -14.24
N VAL A 164 -30.11 -18.32 -13.86
CA VAL A 164 -29.74 -17.72 -12.59
C VAL A 164 -30.96 -17.57 -11.71
N TRP A 165 -30.81 -17.96 -10.45
CA TRP A 165 -31.83 -17.76 -9.43
C TRP A 165 -31.32 -16.83 -8.34
N LEU A 166 -32.21 -15.96 -7.86
CA LEU A 166 -31.96 -15.03 -6.78
C LEU A 166 -32.94 -15.29 -5.63
N ARG A 167 -32.43 -15.23 -4.41
CA ARG A 167 -33.25 -15.26 -3.19
C ARG A 167 -33.37 -13.86 -2.60
N THR A 168 -34.59 -13.49 -2.25
CA THR A 168 -34.91 -12.27 -1.48
C THR A 168 -35.87 -12.62 -0.34
N PRO A 169 -36.13 -11.69 0.61
CA PRO A 169 -37.20 -11.86 1.60
C PRO A 169 -38.59 -12.10 0.98
N LYS A 170 -38.84 -11.60 -0.23
CA LYS A 170 -40.15 -11.67 -0.91
C LYS A 170 -40.35 -12.96 -1.71
N GLY A 171 -39.31 -13.81 -1.81
CA GLY A 171 -39.34 -15.06 -2.56
C GLY A 171 -38.17 -15.22 -3.50
N TYR A 172 -38.33 -16.14 -4.46
CA TYR A 172 -37.31 -16.47 -5.45
C TYR A 172 -37.62 -15.82 -6.79
N TYR A 173 -36.56 -15.40 -7.46
CA TYR A 173 -36.63 -14.80 -8.79
C TYR A 173 -35.70 -15.58 -9.71
N GLN A 174 -36.16 -15.76 -10.94
CA GLN A 174 -35.46 -16.49 -11.98
C GLN A 174 -35.20 -15.53 -13.14
N SER A 175 -33.99 -15.61 -13.71
CA SER A 175 -33.63 -14.87 -14.91
C SER A 175 -34.19 -15.53 -16.17
N ASP A 176 -34.35 -14.74 -17.23
CA ASP A 176 -34.34 -15.26 -18.60
C ASP A 176 -32.91 -15.69 -19.02
N ASP A 177 -32.77 -16.22 -20.25
CA ASP A 177 -31.50 -16.74 -20.77
C ASP A 177 -30.46 -15.65 -21.04
N GLN A 178 -30.90 -14.39 -21.21
CA GLN A 178 -30.02 -13.24 -21.44
C GLN A 178 -29.63 -12.52 -20.14
N LEU A 179 -30.14 -12.97 -18.98
CA LEU A 179 -29.97 -12.32 -17.68
C LEU A 179 -30.51 -10.89 -17.61
N ILE A 180 -31.53 -10.55 -18.38
CA ILE A 180 -32.13 -9.21 -18.44
C ILE A 180 -33.37 -9.13 -17.58
N ASP A 181 -34.27 -10.10 -17.70
CA ASP A 181 -35.58 -10.08 -17.07
C ASP A 181 -35.63 -11.00 -15.85
N TRP A 182 -36.19 -10.51 -14.74
CA TRP A 182 -36.31 -11.24 -13.48
C TRP A 182 -37.77 -11.49 -13.12
N VAL A 183 -38.18 -12.75 -13.15
CA VAL A 183 -39.56 -13.15 -12.86
C VAL A 183 -39.62 -13.90 -11.54
N GLN A 184 -40.56 -13.52 -10.68
CA GLN A 184 -40.82 -14.26 -9.44
C GLN A 184 -41.33 -15.67 -9.78
N ALA A 185 -40.66 -16.69 -9.27
CA ALA A 185 -40.95 -18.08 -9.59
C ALA A 185 -40.84 -18.97 -8.35
N MET A 186 -41.59 -20.07 -8.33
CA MET A 186 -41.48 -21.09 -7.29
C MET A 186 -40.70 -22.28 -7.85
N PRO A 187 -39.55 -22.64 -7.26
CA PRO A 187 -38.75 -23.74 -7.79
C PRO A 187 -39.43 -25.08 -7.55
N LEU A 188 -39.45 -25.92 -8.59
CA LEU A 188 -40.04 -27.26 -8.54
C LEU A 188 -39.19 -28.28 -7.76
N ALA A 189 -37.92 -27.95 -7.52
CA ALA A 189 -36.96 -28.74 -6.76
C ALA A 189 -36.08 -27.83 -5.89
N PRO A 190 -35.43 -28.34 -4.83
CA PRO A 190 -34.52 -27.54 -4.01
C PRO A 190 -33.38 -26.91 -4.84
N ILE A 191 -33.18 -25.60 -4.70
CA ILE A 191 -32.11 -24.86 -5.38
C ILE A 191 -30.78 -25.06 -4.63
N ALA A 192 -29.75 -25.49 -5.37
CA ALA A 192 -28.38 -25.51 -4.90
C ALA A 192 -27.79 -24.08 -4.96
N TRP A 193 -27.99 -23.31 -3.89
CA TRP A 193 -27.43 -21.96 -3.77
C TRP A 193 -25.90 -21.98 -3.82
N ALA A 194 -25.30 -20.93 -4.38
CA ALA A 194 -23.87 -20.72 -4.31
C ALA A 194 -23.49 -20.49 -2.85
N THR A 195 -22.95 -21.53 -2.21
CA THR A 195 -22.48 -21.48 -0.83
C THR A 195 -20.97 -21.32 -0.83
N PRO A 196 -20.41 -20.43 0.02
CA PRO A 196 -18.97 -20.37 0.18
C PRO A 196 -18.44 -21.67 0.76
N LEU A 197 -17.17 -21.97 0.47
CA LEU A 197 -16.43 -23.02 1.16
C LEU A 197 -16.42 -22.76 2.67
N ALA A 198 -16.43 -23.83 3.46
CA ALA A 198 -16.41 -23.75 4.93
C ALA A 198 -15.23 -22.92 5.47
N ALA A 199 -14.09 -22.96 4.78
CA ALA A 199 -12.96 -22.09 5.02
C ALA A 199 -12.35 -21.62 3.69
N ALA A 200 -12.08 -20.33 3.59
CA ALA A 200 -11.32 -19.78 2.47
C ALA A 200 -9.83 -20.11 2.62
N SER A 201 -9.13 -20.19 1.48
CA SER A 201 -7.68 -20.39 1.47
C SER A 201 -6.96 -19.23 2.18
N PRO A 202 -6.15 -19.51 3.23
CA PRO A 202 -5.39 -18.47 3.92
C PRO A 202 -4.45 -17.69 2.99
N GLU A 203 -3.90 -18.33 1.94
CA GLU A 203 -3.04 -17.66 0.96
C GLU A 203 -3.82 -16.59 0.19
N LEU A 204 -5.03 -16.90 -0.26
CA LEU A 204 -5.86 -15.97 -1.03
C LEU A 204 -6.30 -14.80 -0.16
N VAL A 205 -6.69 -15.06 1.09
CA VAL A 205 -7.05 -14.02 2.05
C VAL A 205 -5.87 -13.10 2.32
N GLN A 206 -4.67 -13.66 2.53
CA GLN A 206 -3.48 -12.88 2.78
C GLN A 206 -3.02 -12.09 1.55
N ASN A 207 -3.25 -12.62 0.35
CA ASN A 207 -3.00 -11.93 -0.91
C ASN A 207 -3.94 -10.72 -1.07
N ALA A 208 -5.25 -10.93 -0.90
CA ALA A 208 -6.26 -9.86 -0.95
C ALA A 208 -5.97 -8.77 0.08
N ARG A 209 -5.64 -9.15 1.33
CA ARG A 209 -5.28 -8.22 2.40
C ARG A 209 -4.08 -7.36 2.04
N GLY A 210 -3.03 -7.95 1.45
CA GLY A 210 -1.78 -7.26 1.14
C GLY A 210 -1.77 -6.47 -0.17
N ALA A 211 -2.83 -6.54 -0.98
CA ALA A 211 -2.84 -6.06 -2.36
C ALA A 211 -2.63 -4.55 -2.53
N ASN A 212 -2.87 -3.76 -1.49
CA ASN A 212 -2.73 -2.30 -1.51
C ASN A 212 -1.43 -1.79 -0.87
N LEU A 213 -0.56 -2.69 -0.38
CA LEU A 213 0.74 -2.31 0.21
C LEU A 213 1.88 -2.99 -0.55
N ASN A 214 2.67 -2.19 -1.26
CA ASN A 214 3.84 -2.66 -1.99
C ASN A 214 5.16 -2.28 -1.30
N TRP A 215 6.25 -2.93 -1.70
CA TRP A 215 7.58 -2.68 -1.13
C TRP A 215 8.13 -1.29 -1.46
N GLU A 216 7.71 -0.69 -2.57
CA GLU A 216 8.03 0.70 -2.89
C GLU A 216 7.53 1.64 -1.80
N ARG A 217 6.27 1.50 -1.38
CA ARG A 217 5.69 2.28 -0.29
C ARG A 217 6.46 2.09 1.01
N VAL A 218 6.79 0.84 1.35
CA VAL A 218 7.55 0.53 2.58
C VAL A 218 8.92 1.20 2.58
N LEU A 219 9.62 1.16 1.44
CA LEU A 219 10.93 1.80 1.28
C LEU A 219 10.83 3.33 1.30
N LEU A 220 9.80 3.92 0.70
CA LEU A 220 9.53 5.35 0.77
C LEU A 220 9.27 5.83 2.21
N ASP A 221 8.49 5.06 2.96
CA ASP A 221 8.21 5.38 4.36
C ASP A 221 9.46 5.17 5.24
N LEU A 222 10.31 4.18 4.95
CA LEU A 222 11.62 4.04 5.60
C LEU A 222 12.55 5.22 5.27
N HIS A 223 12.64 5.60 4.00
CA HIS A 223 13.51 6.68 3.52
C HIS A 223 13.12 8.03 4.13
N SER A 224 11.82 8.29 4.25
CA SER A 224 11.29 9.53 4.83
C SER A 224 11.16 9.50 6.36
N GLY A 225 11.49 8.38 7.00
CA GLY A 225 11.36 8.20 8.45
C GLY A 225 9.94 7.95 8.94
N ARG A 226 8.94 7.93 8.06
CA ARG A 226 7.52 7.66 8.38
C ARG A 226 7.25 6.22 8.79
N LEU A 227 8.13 5.27 8.45
CA LEU A 227 8.01 3.87 8.88
C LEU A 227 8.10 3.71 10.41
N LEU A 228 8.59 4.70 11.15
CA LEU A 228 8.62 4.67 12.62
C LEU A 228 7.51 5.54 13.26
N GLY A 229 6.58 6.05 12.45
CA GLY A 229 5.48 6.92 12.86
C GLY A 229 5.60 8.35 12.34
N ALA A 230 4.60 9.18 12.64
CA ALA A 230 4.61 10.59 12.22
C ALA A 230 5.65 11.43 12.98
N THR A 231 5.96 11.06 14.23
CA THR A 231 6.88 11.81 15.10
C THR A 231 8.35 11.55 14.78
N SER A 232 8.69 10.43 14.16
CA SER A 232 10.07 10.11 13.76
C SER A 232 10.57 10.97 12.59
N VAL A 233 9.69 11.67 11.87
CA VAL A 233 10.10 12.64 10.85
C VAL A 233 11.00 13.73 11.45
N TRP A 234 10.71 14.20 12.66
CA TRP A 234 11.57 15.16 13.38
C TRP A 234 12.96 14.62 13.69
N ILE A 235 13.08 13.30 13.89
CA ILE A 235 14.38 12.64 14.09
C ILE A 235 15.15 12.64 12.76
N TRP A 236 14.48 12.40 11.63
CA TRP A 236 15.08 12.51 10.30
C TRP A 236 15.56 13.93 10.02
N ASP A 237 14.77 14.94 10.39
CA ASP A 237 15.16 16.35 10.26
C ASP A 237 16.40 16.68 11.11
N LEU A 238 16.50 16.10 12.32
CA LEU A 238 17.69 16.26 13.16
C LEU A 238 18.93 15.64 12.52
N PHE A 239 18.82 14.47 11.89
CA PHE A 239 19.93 13.87 11.15
C PHE A 239 20.28 14.69 9.89
N ALA A 240 19.30 15.22 9.17
CA ALA A 240 19.52 16.11 8.04
C ALA A 240 20.26 17.39 8.47
N LEU A 241 19.89 17.96 9.62
CA LEU A 241 20.61 19.10 10.20
C LEU A 241 22.04 18.71 10.61
N ALA A 242 22.25 17.54 11.23
CA ALA A 242 23.58 17.04 11.56
C ALA A 242 24.45 16.90 10.30
N LEU A 243 23.90 16.37 9.21
CA LEU A 243 24.56 16.25 7.91
C LEU A 243 24.92 17.60 7.31
N LEU A 244 24.02 18.58 7.41
CA LEU A 244 24.28 19.95 6.97
C LEU A 244 25.46 20.54 7.77
N LEU A 245 25.45 20.38 9.09
CA LEU A 245 26.52 20.88 9.96
C LEU A 245 27.87 20.19 9.67
N VAL A 246 27.87 18.86 9.46
CA VAL A 246 29.07 18.10 9.09
C VAL A 246 29.60 18.54 7.74
N SER A 247 28.72 18.71 6.73
CA SER A 247 29.07 19.18 5.39
C SER A 247 29.69 20.58 5.42
N LEU A 248 29.05 21.54 6.10
CA LEU A 248 29.54 22.91 6.21
C LEU A 248 30.85 22.99 7.00
N SER A 249 30.96 22.26 8.11
CA SER A 249 32.18 22.25 8.92
C SER A 249 33.35 21.56 8.20
N GLY A 250 33.08 20.49 7.45
CA GLY A 250 34.07 19.83 6.60
C GLY A 250 34.59 20.76 5.50
N PHE A 251 33.68 21.42 4.77
CA PHE A 251 34.04 22.41 3.76
C PHE A 251 34.86 23.56 4.34
N TRP A 252 34.46 24.09 5.51
CA TRP A 252 35.20 25.15 6.19
C TRP A 252 36.61 24.71 6.60
N ILE A 253 36.75 23.51 7.15
CA ILE A 253 38.06 22.94 7.52
C ILE A 253 38.95 22.79 6.29
N TRP A 254 38.41 22.27 5.17
CA TRP A 254 39.12 22.14 3.90
C TRP A 254 39.55 23.52 3.34
N TYR A 255 38.63 24.48 3.26
CA TYR A 255 38.91 25.83 2.76
C TYR A 255 40.00 26.56 3.58
N LYS A 256 40.09 26.26 4.88
CA LYS A 256 41.11 26.84 5.77
C LYS A 256 42.45 26.10 5.73
N GLN A 257 42.53 24.90 5.16
CA GLN A 257 43.81 24.22 4.96
C GLN A 257 44.57 24.94 3.83
N LYS A 258 45.68 25.59 4.17
CA LYS A 258 46.61 26.07 3.15
C LYS A 258 47.34 24.84 2.58
N PRO A 259 47.49 24.72 1.24
CA PRO A 259 48.37 23.70 0.69
C PRO A 259 49.77 23.90 1.31
N ALA A 260 50.42 22.80 1.69
CA ALA A 260 51.82 22.86 2.06
C ALA A 260 52.55 23.49 0.87
N LYS A 261 53.26 24.60 1.11
CA LYS A 261 54.20 25.12 0.12
C LYS A 261 55.30 24.06 0.00
N HIS A 262 55.25 23.27 -1.07
CA HIS A 262 56.41 22.55 -1.57
C HIS A 262 57.36 23.54 -2.24
#